data_AF-A0A7W8EFV9-F1
#
_entry.id   AF-A0A7W8EFV9-F1
#
_cell.length_a   1.000
_cell.length_b   1.000
_cell.length_c   1.000
_cell.angle_alpha   90.00
_cell.angle_beta   90.00
_cell.angle_gamma   90.00
#
_symmetry.space_group_name_H-M   'P 1'
#
loop_
_entity.id
_entity.type
_entity.pdbx_description
1 polymer ?
#
loop_
_entity_poly.entity_id
_entity_poly.type
_entity_poly.pdbx_seq_one_letter_code
_entity_poly.pdbx_strand_id
1 'polypeptide(L)' 'MEEVAALLGVPKSTVYSKWRAWGLKGIRVGRNVKFRERDVEAWLERQTIN' A
#
# COMPACT_ATOMS: atom_id res chain seq x y z
N MET A 1 -0.95 -0.86 -7.86
CA MET A 1 -1.08 0.45 -7.18
C MET A 1 -2.52 0.93 -7.25
N GLU A 2 -3.14 0.94 -8.44
CA GLU A 2 -4.60 1.18 -8.57
C GLU A 2 -5.41 0.28 -7.62
N GLU A 3 -5.14 -1.03 -7.63
CA GLU A 3 -5.83 -2.00 -6.76
C GLU A 3 -5.64 -1.69 -5.27
N VAL A 4 -4.42 -1.33 -4.85
CA VAL A 4 -4.14 -0.94 -3.45
C VAL A 4 -4.87 0.34 -3.08
N ALA A 5 -4.91 1.32 -3.99
CA ALA A 5 -5.64 2.57 -3.79
C ALA A 5 -7.15 2.32 -3.63
N ALA A 6 -7.71 1.44 -4.47
CA ALA A 6 -9.10 1.03 -4.40
C ALA A 6 -9.41 0.28 -3.08
N LEU A 7 -8.56 -0.67 -2.69
CA LEU A 7 -8.69 -1.44 -1.45
C LEU A 7 -8.65 -0.54 -0.21
N LEU A 8 -7.78 0.47 -0.22
CA LEU A 8 -7.64 1.43 0.88
C LEU A 8 -8.67 2.56 0.83
N GLY A 9 -9.45 2.69 -0.25
CA GLY A 9 -10.39 3.80 -0.43
C GLY A 9 -9.74 5.18 -0.53
N VAL A 10 -8.48 5.26 -0.99
CA VAL A 10 -7.72 6.52 -1.08
C VAL A 10 -7.20 6.76 -2.51
N PRO A 11 -6.93 8.02 -2.90
CA PRO A 11 -6.28 8.30 -4.18
C PRO A 11 -4.92 7.61 -4.32
N LYS A 12 -4.58 7.20 -5.54
CA LYS A 12 -3.26 6.64 -5.89
C LYS A 12 -2.09 7.52 -5.47
N SER A 13 -2.24 8.84 -5.57
CA SER A 13 -1.24 9.83 -5.13
C SER A 13 -1.01 9.77 -3.62
N THR A 14 -2.06 9.53 -2.83
CA THR A 14 -1.98 9.29 -1.39
C THR A 14 -1.19 8.03 -1.11
N VAL A 15 -1.48 6.93 -1.80
CA VAL A 15 -0.69 5.69 -1.65
C VAL A 15 0.78 5.97 -1.98
N TYR A 16 1.08 6.62 -3.11
CA TYR A 16 2.46 6.91 -3.54
C TYR A 16 3.24 7.77 -2.52
N SER A 17 2.57 8.73 -1.88
CA SER A 17 3.20 9.64 -0.90
C SER A 17 3.30 9.06 0.50
N LYS A 18 2.33 8.23 0.92
CA LYS A 18 2.20 7.79 2.31
C LYS A 18 2.64 6.35 2.58
N TRP A 19 2.77 5.49 1.58
CA TRP A 19 3.04 4.06 1.78
C TRP A 19 4.26 3.77 2.69
N ARG A 20 5.32 4.59 2.58
CA ARG A 20 6.50 4.47 3.46
C ARG A 20 6.20 4.83 4.91
N ALA A 21 5.46 5.91 5.13
CA ALA A 21 5.07 6.37 6.47
C ALA A 21 4.12 5.39 7.15
N TRP A 22 3.28 4.69 6.37
CA TRP A 22 2.43 3.62 6.85
C TRP A 22 3.19 2.33 7.19
N GLY A 23 4.47 2.22 6.79
CA GLY A 23 5.24 0.99 6.93
C GLY A 23 4.80 -0.13 5.97
N LEU A 24 4.08 0.21 4.90
CA LEU A 24 3.68 -0.74 3.88
C LEU A 24 4.90 -1.15 3.02
N LYS A 25 5.05 -2.44 2.73
CA LYS A 25 6.22 -2.95 1.98
C LYS A 25 6.03 -2.82 0.47
N GLY A 26 6.61 -1.77 -0.12
CA GLY A 26 6.65 -1.55 -1.57
C GLY A 26 7.96 -1.99 -2.22
N ILE A 27 7.87 -2.58 -3.42
CA ILE A 27 9.01 -2.98 -4.27
C ILE A 27 9.09 -2.02 -5.46
N ARG A 28 10.26 -1.45 -5.70
CA ARG A 28 10.50 -0.58 -6.87
C ARG A 28 10.66 -1.43 -8.13
N VAL A 29 9.83 -1.16 -9.13
CA VAL A 29 9.86 -1.79 -10.46
C VAL A 29 9.91 -0.68 -11.49
N GLY A 30 11.13 -0.38 -11.97
CA GLY A 30 11.40 0.82 -12.78
C GLY A 30 10.99 2.09 -12.04
N ARG A 31 10.18 2.94 -12.67
CA ARG A 31 9.64 4.18 -12.08
C ARG A 31 8.51 3.93 -11.08
N ASN A 32 7.87 2.76 -11.13
CA ASN A 32 6.68 2.45 -10.34
C ASN A 32 7.03 1.69 -9.06
N VAL A 33 6.13 1.76 -8.08
CA VAL A 33 6.16 0.90 -6.90
C VAL A 33 5.04 -0.12 -7.03
N LYS A 34 5.35 -1.40 -6.81
CA LYS A 34 4.38 -2.47 -6.71
C LYS A 34 4.33 -2.99 -5.27
N PHE A 35 3.19 -3.50 -4.88
CA PHE A 35 2.98 -4.15 -3.59
C PHE A 35 2.60 -5.59 -3.87
N ARG A 36 3.08 -6.50 -3.02
CA ARG A 36 2.54 -7.87 -3.04
C ARG A 36 1.24 -7.86 -2.25
N GLU A 37 0.24 -8.58 -2.74
CA GLU A 37 -1.07 -8.71 -2.09
C GLU A 37 -0.93 -9.08 -0.61
N ARG A 38 -0.20 -10.16 -0.30
CA ARG A 38 0.10 -10.59 1.07
C ARG A 38 0.66 -9.51 2.00
N ASP A 39 1.46 -8.57 1.46
CA ASP A 39 2.09 -7.53 2.27
C ASP A 39 1.09 -6.39 2.55
N VAL A 40 0.12 -6.19 1.66
CA VAL A 40 -1.00 -5.25 1.85
C VAL A 40 -2.02 -5.82 2.82
N GLU A 41 -2.37 -7.10 2.69
CA GLU A 41 -3.25 -7.81 3.62
C GLU A 41 -2.68 -7.81 5.04
N ALA A 42 -1.42 -8.24 5.20
CA ALA A 42 -0.76 -8.24 6.51
C ALA A 42 -0.63 -6.83 7.12
N TRP A 43 -0.58 -5.78 6.29
CA TRP A 43 -0.62 -4.41 6.78
C TRP A 43 -2.03 -4.02 7.23
N LEU A 44 -3.07 -4.38 6.48
CA LEU A 44 -4.47 -4.16 6.84
C LEU A 44 -4.84 -4.85 8.16
N GLU A 45 -4.44 -6.11 8.33
CA GLU A 45 -4.66 -6.86 9.58
C GLU A 45 -4.09 -6.13 10.80
N ARG A 46 -2.92 -5.49 10.66
CA ARG A 46 -2.30 -4.69 11.73
C ARG A 46 -3.06 -3.40 12.02
N GLN A 47 -3.77 -2.84 11.04
CA GLN A 47 -4.56 -1.61 11.23
C GLN A 47 -5.95 -1.90 11.83
N THR A 48 -6.52 -3.08 11.58
CA THR A 48 -7.87 -3.46 12.03
C THR A 48 -7.91 -3.96 13.48
N ILE A 49 -6.77 -4.37 14.06
CA ILE A 49 -6.68 -4.85 15.47
C ILE A 49 -6.36 -3.69 16.43
N ASN A 50 -6.78 -2.46 16.13
CA ASN A 50 -6.53 -1.27 16.96
C ASN A 50 -7.82 -0.51 17.26
#